data_AF-A0A1G3P0S6-F1
#
_entry.id   AF-A0A1G3P0S6-F1
#
_cell.length_a   1.000
_cell.length_b   1.000
_cell.length_c   1.000
_cell.angle_alpha   90.00
_cell.angle_beta   90.00
_cell.angle_gamma   90.00
#
_symmetry.space_group_name_H-M   'P 1'
#
loop_
_entity.id
_entity.type
_entity.pdbx_description
1 polymer ?
#
loop_
_entity_poly.entity_id
_entity_poly.type
_entity_poly.pdbx_seq_one_letter_code
_entity_poly.pdbx_strand_id
1 'polypeptide(L)'
;MRICLLLIVLSLIISCKSNTNEISLLTDDPFIYDAVLLYNGSKSATRIKAVLIKSNETLFSASSQKNIDSYDIIAGSFFPNNDFSFDRFSRIKITTEDSLYFKFIYDFYEYTNQKSIIYKAEAPVIITNKSNTKVNQTMTFDEFKTECDKETTLYRNNGINNKFAFIPQLSTLSELDFYTMNSDIFIKNEKEKEIFNSNVLNQNFNYYTNFNDSEIDPLIIHKAINKYSRDPSKYFLERNLLTYDLTYLSTSMLSNKYRLIFLKNHNTASLKQSVITINNKSKYKNYSENFIDFVLSEETQNKLFLESVKRKSVYNTIFIPVITKNNQIMSNSFKNGTEIFNYIQNLKYCNFGNNKNRKKFFKIFNTASDMIDKERLKKKDFINFIEKNLN
;
A
#
# COMPACT_ATOMS: atom_id res chain seq x y z
N MET A 1 -55.96 25.96 27.31
CA MET A 1 -54.77 26.71 26.84
C MET A 1 -53.44 26.29 27.52
N ARG A 2 -53.38 26.17 28.86
CA ARG A 2 -52.15 25.77 29.58
C ARG A 2 -51.61 24.37 29.23
N ILE A 3 -52.49 23.40 28.96
CA ILE A 3 -52.10 22.03 28.58
C ILE A 3 -51.50 21.98 27.16
N CYS A 4 -52.05 22.73 26.21
CA CYS A 4 -51.51 22.83 24.85
C CYS A 4 -50.12 23.48 24.82
N LEU A 5 -49.90 24.53 25.64
CA LEU A 5 -48.60 25.17 25.75
C LEU A 5 -47.55 24.19 26.33
N LEU A 6 -47.95 23.39 27.32
CA LEU A 6 -47.07 22.38 27.93
C LEU A 6 -46.71 21.25 26.95
N LEU A 7 -47.65 20.82 26.09
CA LEU A 7 -47.41 19.82 25.05
C LEU A 7 -46.52 20.35 23.92
N ILE A 8 -46.64 21.63 23.55
CA ILE A 8 -45.75 22.29 22.59
C ILE A 8 -44.34 22.46 23.18
N VAL A 9 -44.24 22.81 24.47
CA VAL A 9 -42.94 22.89 25.15
C VAL A 9 -42.32 21.50 25.33
N LEU A 10 -43.10 20.46 25.65
CA LEU A 10 -42.59 19.08 25.67
C LEU A 10 -42.17 18.59 24.28
N SER A 11 -42.90 18.91 23.21
CA SER A 11 -42.52 18.52 21.85
C SER A 11 -41.25 19.26 21.38
N LEU A 12 -41.06 20.53 21.77
CA LEU A 12 -39.84 21.29 21.53
C LEU A 12 -38.64 20.76 22.34
N ILE A 13 -38.85 20.31 23.58
CA ILE A 13 -37.79 19.73 24.42
C ILE A 13 -37.41 18.31 23.95
N ILE A 14 -38.38 17.49 23.52
CA ILE A 14 -38.13 16.16 22.94
C ILE A 14 -37.48 16.28 21.54
N SER A 15 -37.81 17.33 20.78
CA SER A 15 -37.18 17.65 19.49
C SER A 15 -35.75 18.22 19.62
N CYS A 16 -35.29 18.59 20.82
CA CYS A 16 -33.95 19.12 21.07
C CYS A 16 -32.91 18.08 21.54
N LYS A 17 -33.21 16.78 21.43
CA LYS A 17 -32.15 15.77 21.27
C LYS A 17 -31.98 15.54 19.78
N SER A 18 -31.02 16.21 19.15
CA SER A 18 -30.54 15.75 17.85
C SER A 18 -30.06 14.31 18.06
N ASN A 19 -30.83 13.32 17.61
CA ASN A 19 -30.38 11.93 17.53
C ASN A 19 -29.30 11.88 16.44
N THR A 20 -28.10 12.34 16.79
CA THR A 20 -26.95 12.23 15.92
C THR A 20 -26.58 10.75 15.89
N ASN A 21 -26.76 10.09 14.75
CA ASN A 21 -26.34 8.71 14.60
C ASN A 21 -24.81 8.67 14.73
N GLU A 22 -24.29 8.02 15.77
CA GLU A 22 -22.85 7.86 15.97
C GLU A 22 -22.42 6.50 15.37
N ILE A 23 -21.58 6.56 14.34
CA ILE A 23 -21.02 5.39 13.67
C ILE A 23 -19.60 5.16 14.20
N SER A 24 -19.32 3.94 14.60
CA SER A 24 -18.00 3.55 15.09
C SER A 24 -17.09 3.14 13.94
N LEU A 25 -15.89 3.73 13.88
CA LEU A 25 -14.88 3.44 12.86
C LEU A 25 -13.58 3.00 13.53
N LEU A 26 -12.99 1.90 13.07
CA LEU A 26 -11.66 1.44 13.46
C LEU A 26 -10.68 1.67 12.30
N THR A 27 -9.52 2.30 12.59
CA THR A 27 -8.50 2.54 11.56
C THR A 27 -7.06 2.48 12.09
N ASP A 28 -6.12 2.12 11.22
CA ASP A 28 -4.66 2.26 11.41
C ASP A 28 -4.08 3.33 10.49
N ASP A 29 -4.91 3.96 9.66
CA ASP A 29 -4.50 4.94 8.66
C ASP A 29 -4.87 6.37 9.11
N PRO A 30 -3.88 7.23 9.34
CA PRO A 30 -4.14 8.62 9.72
C PRO A 30 -4.91 9.42 8.65
N PHE A 31 -4.86 9.04 7.37
CA PHE A 31 -5.65 9.74 6.33
C PHE A 31 -7.15 9.51 6.47
N ILE A 32 -7.56 8.32 6.92
CA ILE A 32 -8.97 8.05 7.24
C ILE A 32 -9.40 8.88 8.45
N TYR A 33 -8.53 9.02 9.44
CA TYR A 33 -8.81 9.87 10.59
C TYR A 33 -9.05 11.33 10.17
N ASP A 34 -8.25 11.87 9.25
CA ASP A 34 -8.48 13.21 8.70
C ASP A 34 -9.78 13.31 7.90
N ALA A 35 -10.13 12.28 7.12
CA ALA A 35 -11.41 12.23 6.42
C ALA A 35 -12.60 12.28 7.40
N VAL A 36 -12.48 11.63 8.56
CA VAL A 36 -13.48 11.71 9.64
C VAL A 36 -13.61 13.12 10.20
N LEU A 37 -12.50 13.85 10.39
CA LEU A 37 -12.54 15.24 10.83
C LEU A 37 -13.25 16.13 9.81
N LEU A 38 -12.96 15.94 8.52
CA LEU A 38 -13.62 16.68 7.44
C LEU A 38 -15.13 16.37 7.39
N TYR A 39 -15.50 15.09 7.47
CA TYR A 39 -16.90 14.66 7.46
C TYR A 39 -17.67 15.23 8.63
N ASN A 40 -17.17 15.08 9.86
CA ASN A 40 -17.83 15.59 11.07
C ASN A 40 -17.90 17.13 11.08
N GLY A 41 -16.93 17.82 10.46
CA GLY A 41 -16.94 19.27 10.32
C GLY A 41 -18.01 19.80 9.34
N SER A 42 -18.52 18.95 8.45
CA SER A 42 -19.50 19.33 7.42
C SER A 42 -20.94 19.51 7.92
N LYS A 43 -21.18 19.44 9.24
CA LYS A 43 -22.51 19.49 9.90
C LYS A 43 -23.47 18.38 9.43
N SER A 44 -22.96 17.18 9.17
CA SER A 44 -23.76 15.99 8.87
C SER A 44 -24.66 15.60 10.07
N ALA A 45 -25.86 15.09 9.80
CA ALA A 45 -26.77 14.54 10.84
C ALA A 45 -26.23 13.25 11.50
N THR A 46 -25.14 12.71 10.95
CA THR A 46 -24.42 11.53 11.39
C THR A 46 -23.01 11.95 11.80
N ARG A 47 -22.48 11.36 12.87
CA ARG A 47 -21.11 11.57 13.33
C ARG A 47 -20.33 10.27 13.23
N ILE A 48 -19.09 10.34 12.76
CA ILE A 48 -18.16 9.20 12.80
C ILE A 48 -17.27 9.33 14.02
N LYS A 49 -17.20 8.28 14.83
CA LYS A 49 -16.27 8.13 15.95
C LYS A 49 -15.16 7.18 15.56
N ALA A 50 -14.02 7.74 15.19
CA ALA A 50 -12.84 6.98 14.79
C ALA A 50 -11.98 6.59 15.99
N VAL A 51 -11.54 5.34 16.02
CA VAL A 51 -10.49 4.81 16.89
C VAL A 51 -9.28 4.52 16.00
N LEU A 52 -8.21 5.29 16.19
CA LEU A 52 -6.93 5.06 15.54
C LEU A 52 -6.08 4.11 16.39
N ILE A 53 -5.70 2.97 15.85
CA ILE A 53 -4.77 2.03 16.50
C ILE A 53 -3.37 2.19 15.91
N LYS A 54 -2.35 2.15 16.80
CA LYS A 54 -0.95 2.02 16.41
C LYS A 54 -0.54 0.59 16.71
N SER A 55 -0.70 -0.29 15.73
CA SER A 55 -0.29 -1.68 15.79
C SER A 55 0.82 -1.91 14.77
N ASN A 56 1.79 -2.76 15.12
CA ASN A 56 2.73 -3.26 14.12
C ASN A 56 2.00 -4.20 13.16
N GLU A 57 1.01 -4.95 13.68
CA GLU A 57 0.16 -5.86 12.92
C GLU A 57 -0.91 -5.11 12.13
N THR A 58 -1.14 -5.55 10.90
CA THR A 58 -2.21 -5.06 10.03
C THR A 58 -3.60 -5.21 10.68
N LEU A 59 -4.46 -4.20 10.52
CA LEU A 59 -5.84 -4.22 11.02
C LEU A 59 -6.62 -5.48 10.62
N PHE A 60 -6.31 -6.02 9.45
CA PHE A 60 -7.00 -7.15 8.84
C PHE A 60 -6.32 -8.51 9.11
N SER A 61 -5.38 -8.57 10.07
CA SER A 61 -4.74 -9.82 10.50
C SER A 61 -5.68 -10.71 11.34
N ALA A 62 -5.37 -12.00 11.46
CA ALA A 62 -6.16 -12.92 12.27
C ALA A 62 -6.01 -12.65 13.79
N SER A 63 -4.85 -12.15 14.20
CA SER A 63 -4.51 -11.78 15.58
C SER A 63 -5.23 -10.51 16.06
N SER A 64 -5.54 -9.56 15.16
CA SER A 64 -6.26 -8.31 15.46
C SER A 64 -7.79 -8.45 15.55
N GLN A 65 -8.36 -9.62 15.22
CA GLN A 65 -9.80 -9.80 14.97
C GLN A 65 -10.73 -9.80 16.20
N LYS A 66 -10.21 -9.80 17.43
CA LYS A 66 -11.08 -9.95 18.63
C LYS A 66 -12.07 -8.80 18.83
N ASN A 67 -11.80 -7.61 18.30
CA ASN A 67 -12.64 -6.42 18.51
C ASN A 67 -13.16 -5.76 17.22
N ILE A 68 -12.89 -6.30 16.04
CA ILE A 68 -13.38 -5.72 14.77
C ILE A 68 -14.92 -5.75 14.69
N ASP A 69 -15.54 -6.77 15.28
CA ASP A 69 -16.99 -6.97 15.24
C ASP A 69 -17.80 -5.90 15.98
N SER A 70 -17.17 -5.09 16.85
CA SER A 70 -17.84 -3.99 17.55
C SER A 70 -17.87 -2.68 16.77
N TYR A 71 -17.20 -2.61 15.62
CA TYR A 71 -17.13 -1.41 14.80
C TYR A 71 -18.01 -1.51 13.56
N ASP A 72 -18.64 -0.41 13.18
CA ASP A 72 -19.47 -0.33 11.98
C ASP A 72 -18.62 -0.29 10.71
N ILE A 73 -17.51 0.47 10.76
CA ILE A 73 -16.59 0.68 9.65
C ILE A 73 -15.19 0.24 10.07
N ILE A 74 -14.50 -0.46 9.18
CA ILE A 74 -13.09 -0.81 9.33
C ILE A 74 -12.37 -0.25 8.11
N ALA A 75 -11.30 0.50 8.32
CA ALA A 75 -10.54 1.11 7.23
C ALA A 75 -9.05 1.13 7.54
N GLY A 76 -8.20 0.65 6.63
CA GLY A 76 -6.76 0.65 6.86
C GLY A 76 -5.98 -0.29 5.96
N SER A 77 -4.78 -0.65 6.42
CA SER A 77 -3.85 -1.49 5.66
C SER A 77 -4.30 -2.97 5.62
N PHE A 78 -4.66 -3.44 4.44
CA PHE A 78 -4.97 -4.84 4.14
C PHE A 78 -3.82 -5.50 3.37
N PHE A 79 -3.50 -6.73 3.78
CA PHE A 79 -2.60 -7.61 3.07
C PHE A 79 -3.27 -8.97 2.82
N PRO A 80 -3.15 -9.54 1.60
CA PRO A 80 -3.78 -10.81 1.25
C PRO A 80 -3.11 -12.04 1.89
N ASN A 81 -2.04 -11.86 2.68
CA ASN A 81 -1.34 -12.92 3.43
C ASN A 81 -2.21 -13.55 4.51
N ASN A 82 -3.12 -12.77 5.08
CA ASN A 82 -3.88 -13.21 6.25
C ASN A 82 -4.99 -14.21 5.87
N ASP A 83 -5.32 -15.10 6.81
CA ASP A 83 -6.56 -15.89 6.82
C ASP A 83 -7.75 -14.97 7.13
N PHE A 84 -7.92 -13.96 6.28
CA PHE A 84 -8.99 -12.99 6.34
C PHE A 84 -10.05 -13.36 5.32
N SER A 85 -11.31 -13.41 5.78
CA SER A 85 -12.48 -13.56 4.94
C SER A 85 -13.28 -12.27 4.93
N PHE A 86 -13.67 -11.83 3.73
CA PHE A 86 -14.58 -10.72 3.57
C PHE A 86 -16.04 -11.07 3.95
N ASP A 87 -16.36 -12.32 4.31
CA ASP A 87 -17.73 -12.75 4.62
C ASP A 87 -18.36 -12.05 5.84
N ARG A 88 -17.53 -11.46 6.68
CA ARG A 88 -17.96 -10.67 7.85
C ARG A 88 -18.36 -9.24 7.50
N PHE A 89 -18.29 -8.85 6.22
CA PHE A 89 -18.63 -7.52 5.76
C PHE A 89 -19.82 -7.49 4.82
N SER A 90 -20.52 -6.38 4.85
CA SER A 90 -21.61 -6.07 3.94
C SER A 90 -21.07 -5.72 2.56
N ARG A 91 -21.86 -6.04 1.52
CA ARG A 91 -21.71 -5.38 0.22
C ARG A 91 -21.90 -3.88 0.39
N ILE A 92 -20.99 -3.10 -0.17
CA ILE A 92 -20.98 -1.65 -0.20
C ILE A 92 -21.56 -1.23 -1.54
N LYS A 93 -22.50 -0.29 -1.55
CA LYS A 93 -22.89 0.40 -2.78
C LYS A 93 -22.05 1.65 -2.92
N ILE A 94 -21.37 1.79 -4.06
CA ILE A 94 -20.65 3.01 -4.41
C ILE A 94 -21.52 3.78 -5.41
N THR A 95 -21.73 5.06 -5.16
CA THR A 95 -22.57 5.90 -6.03
C THR A 95 -21.80 6.53 -7.20
N THR A 96 -20.47 6.50 -7.15
CA THR A 96 -19.57 7.05 -8.17
C THR A 96 -19.42 6.08 -9.35
N GLU A 97 -19.38 6.61 -10.58
CA GLU A 97 -19.24 5.79 -11.79
C GLU A 97 -17.89 5.04 -11.85
N ASP A 98 -17.93 3.76 -12.21
CA ASP A 98 -16.75 2.87 -12.29
C ASP A 98 -15.62 3.42 -13.17
N SER A 99 -15.98 4.15 -14.22
CA SER A 99 -15.03 4.77 -15.18
C SER A 99 -14.12 5.82 -14.55
N LEU A 100 -14.45 6.30 -13.34
CA LEU A 100 -13.73 7.35 -12.65
C LEU A 100 -12.54 6.82 -11.84
N TYR A 101 -12.50 5.53 -11.51
CA TYR A 101 -11.45 4.94 -10.70
C TYR A 101 -10.33 4.33 -11.55
N PHE A 102 -9.14 4.19 -10.96
CA PHE A 102 -8.11 3.34 -11.56
C PHE A 102 -8.61 1.90 -11.68
N LYS A 103 -8.27 1.22 -12.78
CA LYS A 103 -8.77 -0.12 -13.07
C LYS A 103 -8.56 -1.13 -11.93
N PHE A 104 -7.38 -1.13 -11.31
CA PHE A 104 -7.10 -2.06 -10.20
C PHE A 104 -7.99 -1.85 -8.96
N ILE A 105 -8.53 -0.65 -8.76
CA ILE A 105 -9.47 -0.34 -7.68
C ILE A 105 -10.78 -1.08 -7.91
N TYR A 106 -11.30 -1.01 -9.15
CA TYR A 106 -12.51 -1.70 -9.56
C TYR A 106 -12.31 -3.22 -9.57
N ASP A 107 -11.18 -3.71 -10.12
CA ASP A 107 -10.83 -5.13 -10.11
C ASP A 107 -10.82 -5.71 -8.67
N PHE A 108 -10.31 -4.95 -7.70
CA PHE A 108 -10.33 -5.33 -6.28
C PHE A 108 -11.76 -5.35 -5.70
N TYR A 109 -12.54 -4.31 -5.99
CA TYR A 109 -13.92 -4.21 -5.52
C TYR A 109 -14.76 -5.41 -5.98
N GLU A 110 -14.65 -5.78 -7.25
CA GLU A 110 -15.31 -6.98 -7.80
C GLU A 110 -14.74 -8.29 -7.21
N TYR A 111 -13.41 -8.39 -7.06
CA TYR A 111 -12.77 -9.56 -6.43
C TYR A 111 -13.29 -9.83 -5.01
N THR A 112 -13.56 -8.77 -4.23
CA THR A 112 -14.13 -8.89 -2.88
C THR A 112 -15.64 -9.12 -2.87
N ASN A 113 -16.27 -9.32 -4.03
CA ASN A 113 -17.72 -9.37 -4.20
C ASN A 113 -18.38 -8.11 -3.60
N GLN A 114 -17.78 -6.95 -3.87
CA GLN A 114 -18.24 -5.62 -3.49
C GLN A 114 -18.25 -5.37 -1.98
N LYS A 115 -17.48 -6.13 -1.20
CA LYS A 115 -17.43 -6.02 0.27
C LYS A 115 -16.35 -5.07 0.77
N SER A 116 -15.47 -4.61 -0.11
CA SER A 116 -14.39 -3.69 0.23
C SER A 116 -13.97 -2.87 -0.98
N ILE A 117 -13.52 -1.65 -0.75
CA ILE A 117 -12.94 -0.78 -1.78
C ILE A 117 -11.62 -0.18 -1.31
N ILE A 118 -10.68 -0.01 -2.24
CA ILE A 118 -9.42 0.71 -2.01
C ILE A 118 -9.70 2.22 -2.05
N TYR A 119 -9.30 2.94 -1.01
CA TYR A 119 -9.53 4.40 -0.92
C TYR A 119 -8.29 5.26 -1.18
N LYS A 120 -7.10 4.62 -1.28
CA LYS A 120 -5.80 5.26 -1.54
C LYS A 120 -4.99 4.38 -2.48
N ALA A 121 -4.50 4.94 -3.58
CA ALA A 121 -3.69 4.20 -4.55
C ALA A 121 -2.24 4.05 -4.08
N GLU A 122 -1.66 2.86 -4.26
CA GLU A 122 -0.23 2.63 -4.02
C GLU A 122 0.40 1.73 -5.09
N ALA A 123 1.64 2.07 -5.45
CA ALA A 123 2.40 1.39 -6.48
C ALA A 123 3.87 1.26 -6.05
N PRO A 124 4.56 0.19 -6.43
CA PRO A 124 6.00 0.04 -6.20
C PRO A 124 6.78 0.92 -7.18
N VAL A 125 7.83 1.59 -6.72
CA VAL A 125 8.73 2.37 -7.58
C VAL A 125 10.17 2.22 -7.12
N ILE A 126 11.11 2.39 -8.05
CA ILE A 126 12.53 2.46 -7.70
C ILE A 126 12.88 3.92 -7.43
N ILE A 127 13.56 4.19 -6.32
CA ILE A 127 14.19 5.47 -6.05
C ILE A 127 15.69 5.36 -6.27
N THR A 128 16.29 6.37 -6.90
CA THR A 128 17.74 6.48 -7.08
C THR A 128 18.26 7.86 -6.71
N ASN A 129 19.56 8.03 -6.49
CA ASN A 129 20.15 9.35 -6.29
C ASN A 129 20.02 10.21 -7.56
N LYS A 130 19.61 11.48 -7.41
CA LYS A 130 19.50 12.43 -8.53
C LYS A 130 20.80 12.63 -9.30
N SER A 131 21.96 12.45 -8.66
CA SER A 131 23.28 12.58 -9.29
C SER A 131 23.56 11.52 -10.35
N ASN A 132 22.80 10.42 -10.38
CA ASN A 132 22.94 9.41 -11.43
C ASN A 132 22.22 9.84 -12.71
N THR A 133 22.94 10.51 -13.60
CA THR A 133 22.40 11.04 -14.87
C THR A 133 22.17 9.96 -15.93
N LYS A 134 22.71 8.76 -15.76
CA LYS A 134 22.67 7.69 -16.78
C LYS A 134 21.40 6.84 -16.77
N VAL A 135 20.54 7.00 -15.77
CA VAL A 135 19.37 6.13 -15.60
C VAL A 135 18.11 6.78 -16.14
N ASN A 136 17.43 6.05 -17.04
CA ASN A 136 16.14 6.42 -17.58
C ASN A 136 15.07 6.53 -16.49
N GLN A 137 14.07 7.40 -16.71
CA GLN A 137 12.93 7.58 -15.80
C GLN A 137 11.99 6.36 -15.75
N THR A 138 12.15 5.43 -16.71
CA THR A 138 11.49 4.12 -16.71
C THR A 138 12.53 3.03 -16.92
N MET A 139 12.31 1.87 -16.33
CA MET A 139 13.23 0.74 -16.36
C MET A 139 12.46 -0.55 -16.16
N THR A 140 12.69 -1.58 -16.96
CA THR A 140 12.16 -2.93 -16.71
C THR A 140 12.83 -3.54 -15.49
N PHE A 141 12.21 -4.55 -14.89
CA PHE A 141 12.84 -5.21 -13.74
C PHE A 141 14.20 -5.86 -14.12
N ASP A 142 14.30 -6.47 -15.31
CA ASP A 142 15.55 -7.09 -15.76
C ASP A 142 16.66 -6.07 -16.04
N GLU A 143 16.31 -4.88 -16.56
CA GLU A 143 17.26 -3.77 -16.70
C GLU A 143 17.73 -3.30 -15.33
N PHE A 144 16.83 -3.19 -14.34
CA PHE A 144 17.19 -2.86 -12.96
C PHE A 144 18.15 -3.88 -12.36
N LYS A 145 17.87 -5.18 -12.53
CA LYS A 145 18.76 -6.27 -12.09
C LYS A 145 20.13 -6.19 -12.78
N THR A 146 20.14 -6.03 -14.10
CA THR A 146 21.35 -5.92 -14.90
C THR A 146 22.19 -4.72 -14.49
N GLU A 147 21.57 -3.59 -14.19
CA GLU A 147 22.25 -2.38 -13.72
C GLU A 147 22.90 -2.62 -12.35
N CYS A 148 22.21 -3.33 -11.45
CA CYS A 148 22.79 -3.73 -10.17
C CYS A 148 23.98 -4.72 -10.35
N ASP A 149 23.90 -5.67 -11.27
CA ASP A 149 24.95 -6.67 -11.55
C ASP A 149 26.20 -6.07 -12.22
N LYS A 150 26.02 -5.22 -13.25
CA LYS A 150 27.12 -4.59 -13.99
C LYS A 150 27.99 -3.71 -13.09
N GLU A 151 27.36 -2.92 -12.24
CA GLU A 151 28.06 -1.97 -11.36
C GLU A 151 28.78 -2.70 -10.21
N THR A 152 28.25 -3.85 -9.75
CA THR A 152 28.95 -4.74 -8.81
C THR A 152 30.24 -5.32 -9.42
N THR A 153 30.24 -5.56 -10.74
CA THR A 153 31.40 -6.12 -11.45
C THR A 153 32.46 -5.06 -11.77
N LEU A 154 32.06 -3.84 -12.14
CA LEU A 154 32.96 -2.69 -12.35
C LEU A 154 33.72 -2.28 -11.07
N TYR A 155 33.07 -2.44 -9.90
CA TYR A 155 33.67 -2.17 -8.59
C TYR A 155 34.92 -3.03 -8.30
N ARG A 156 34.94 -4.28 -8.75
CA ARG A 156 36.08 -5.18 -8.54
C ARG A 156 37.32 -4.79 -9.35
N ASN A 157 37.13 -4.12 -10.49
CA ASN A 157 38.19 -4.00 -11.49
C ASN A 157 38.86 -2.62 -11.54
N ASN A 158 38.20 -1.53 -11.12
CA ASN A 158 38.66 -0.17 -11.45
C ASN A 158 38.98 0.77 -10.28
N GLY A 159 38.76 0.42 -9.01
CA GLY A 159 39.13 1.26 -7.86
C GLY A 159 38.47 2.65 -7.80
N ILE A 160 37.47 2.93 -8.65
CA ILE A 160 36.74 4.20 -8.71
C ILE A 160 35.53 4.14 -7.76
N ASN A 161 35.47 5.11 -6.86
CA ASN A 161 34.64 5.18 -5.65
C ASN A 161 33.18 5.62 -5.86
N ASN A 162 32.47 5.21 -6.92
CA ASN A 162 31.01 5.30 -6.91
C ASN A 162 30.46 3.94 -6.52
N LYS A 163 30.18 3.77 -5.22
CA LYS A 163 29.70 2.51 -4.68
C LYS A 163 28.18 2.48 -4.86
N PHE A 164 27.67 1.66 -5.78
CA PHE A 164 26.24 1.44 -5.85
C PHE A 164 25.80 0.48 -4.74
N ALA A 165 24.74 0.83 -4.02
CA ALA A 165 24.15 -0.01 -2.98
C ALA A 165 22.63 -0.11 -3.17
N PHE A 166 22.10 -1.32 -3.25
CA PHE A 166 20.68 -1.52 -3.00
C PHE A 166 20.48 -1.45 -1.48
N ILE A 167 19.64 -0.54 -0.99
CA ILE A 167 19.45 -0.41 0.46
C ILE A 167 17.96 -0.60 0.73
N PRO A 168 17.53 -1.80 1.15
CA PRO A 168 16.12 -2.07 1.46
C PRO A 168 15.61 -1.34 2.72
N GLN A 169 16.33 -0.32 3.22
CA GLN A 169 15.97 0.40 4.45
C GLN A 169 14.87 1.43 4.27
N LEU A 170 14.71 2.08 3.10
CA LEU A 170 13.62 3.05 2.88
C LEU A 170 12.35 2.34 2.37
N SER A 171 12.43 1.02 2.22
CA SER A 171 11.36 0.12 1.81
C SER A 171 10.78 -0.73 2.94
N THR A 172 11.22 -0.54 4.19
CA THR A 172 10.82 -1.44 5.27
C THR A 172 10.48 -0.67 6.55
N LEU A 173 9.18 -0.45 6.77
CA LEU A 173 8.65 -0.41 8.12
C LEU A 173 7.70 -1.62 8.33
N SER A 174 8.30 -2.56 9.05
CA SER A 174 7.87 -3.65 9.93
C SER A 174 7.15 -4.91 9.45
N GLU A 175 6.44 -5.01 8.32
CA GLU A 175 5.71 -6.28 8.09
C GLU A 175 5.72 -6.88 6.68
N LEU A 176 6.50 -6.41 5.69
CA LEU A 176 6.97 -7.20 4.52
C LEU A 176 7.71 -6.34 3.49
N ASP A 177 8.71 -6.94 2.84
CA ASP A 177 9.37 -6.39 1.65
C ASP A 177 8.35 -6.28 0.49
N PHE A 178 8.56 -5.33 -0.42
CA PHE A 178 7.68 -5.16 -1.56
C PHE A 178 7.65 -6.39 -2.47
N TYR A 179 6.45 -6.84 -2.84
CA TYR A 179 6.24 -7.84 -3.88
C TYR A 179 5.50 -7.23 -5.05
N THR A 180 6.04 -7.49 -6.23
CA THR A 180 5.41 -7.21 -7.52
C THR A 180 4.90 -8.52 -8.08
N MET A 181 3.60 -8.78 -8.07
CA MET A 181 3.06 -9.99 -8.69
C MET A 181 2.27 -9.64 -9.92
N ASN A 182 2.67 -10.08 -11.11
CA ASN A 182 1.87 -9.93 -12.33
C ASN A 182 0.49 -10.60 -12.21
N SER A 183 -0.48 -10.12 -12.98
CA SER A 183 -1.90 -10.53 -12.89
C SER A 183 -2.18 -12.00 -13.22
N ASP A 184 -1.24 -12.71 -13.86
CA ASP A 184 -1.43 -14.05 -14.42
C ASP A 184 -0.46 -15.07 -13.79
N ILE A 185 -0.51 -15.21 -12.45
CA ILE A 185 0.36 -16.13 -11.69
C ILE A 185 0.05 -17.60 -12.02
N PHE A 186 -1.16 -17.89 -12.51
CA PHE A 186 -1.64 -19.23 -12.78
C PHE A 186 -1.87 -19.46 -14.26
N ILE A 187 -1.45 -20.63 -14.74
CA ILE A 187 -1.82 -21.15 -16.06
C ILE A 187 -2.61 -22.44 -15.87
N LYS A 188 -3.54 -22.71 -16.79
CA LYS A 188 -4.18 -24.02 -16.88
C LYS A 188 -3.26 -24.97 -17.62
N ASN A 189 -3.00 -26.13 -17.05
CA ASN A 189 -2.35 -27.21 -17.78
C ASN A 189 -3.36 -27.99 -18.63
N GLU A 190 -2.86 -28.96 -19.40
CA GLU A 190 -3.67 -29.83 -20.27
C GLU A 190 -4.76 -30.62 -19.54
N LYS A 191 -4.67 -30.76 -18.22
CA LYS A 191 -5.66 -31.43 -17.36
C LYS A 191 -6.61 -30.44 -16.68
N GLU A 192 -6.68 -29.21 -17.19
CA GLU A 192 -7.42 -28.07 -16.62
C GLU A 192 -7.08 -27.73 -15.16
N LYS A 193 -5.96 -28.24 -14.63
CA LYS A 193 -5.49 -27.87 -13.29
C LYS A 193 -4.75 -26.55 -13.38
N GLU A 194 -5.09 -25.65 -12.47
CA GLU A 194 -4.32 -24.42 -12.25
C GLU A 194 -2.97 -24.80 -11.64
N ILE A 195 -1.89 -24.40 -12.31
CA ILE A 195 -0.51 -24.52 -11.82
C ILE A 195 0.13 -23.13 -11.80
N PHE A 196 1.11 -22.95 -10.91
CA PHE A 196 1.88 -21.71 -10.90
C PHE A 196 2.73 -21.61 -12.16
N ASN A 197 2.75 -20.43 -12.77
CA ASN A 197 3.61 -20.16 -13.90
C ASN A 197 5.01 -19.78 -13.40
N SER A 198 5.96 -20.72 -13.46
CA SER A 198 7.35 -20.52 -13.02
C SER A 198 8.06 -19.37 -13.74
N ASN A 199 7.72 -19.10 -15.00
CA ASN A 199 8.33 -17.98 -15.73
C ASN A 199 7.83 -16.64 -15.20
N VAL A 200 6.55 -16.57 -14.84
CA VAL A 200 5.94 -15.39 -14.24
C VAL A 200 6.41 -15.21 -12.79
N LEU A 201 6.58 -16.29 -12.02
CA LEU A 201 7.12 -16.24 -10.66
C LEU A 201 8.53 -15.63 -10.61
N ASN A 202 9.47 -16.10 -11.43
CA ASN A 202 10.83 -15.56 -11.50
C ASN A 202 10.90 -14.06 -11.82
N GLN A 203 9.99 -13.55 -12.63
CA GLN A 203 9.93 -12.13 -13.00
C GLN A 203 9.32 -11.25 -11.89
N ASN A 204 8.54 -11.86 -11.00
CA ASN A 204 7.73 -11.19 -9.98
C ASN A 204 8.41 -11.13 -8.61
N PHE A 205 9.23 -12.13 -8.28
CA PHE A 205 10.06 -12.11 -7.09
C PHE A 205 11.49 -11.81 -7.49
N ASN A 206 11.78 -10.53 -7.71
CA ASN A 206 13.15 -10.15 -7.89
C ASN A 206 13.62 -9.38 -6.67
N TYR A 207 14.06 -10.13 -5.66
CA TYR A 207 15.00 -9.60 -4.70
C TYR A 207 16.37 -9.58 -5.34
N TYR A 208 16.93 -8.39 -5.53
CA TYR A 208 18.36 -8.31 -5.80
C TYR A 208 19.10 -8.71 -4.52
N THR A 209 19.51 -9.98 -4.46
CA THR A 209 20.18 -10.62 -3.32
C THR A 209 21.64 -10.92 -3.59
N ASN A 210 22.17 -10.50 -4.74
CA ASN A 210 23.60 -10.44 -4.97
C ASN A 210 24.22 -9.26 -4.21
N PHE A 211 24.12 -9.29 -2.89
CA PHE A 211 25.23 -8.79 -2.09
C PHE A 211 26.23 -9.92 -2.05
N ASN A 212 27.45 -9.59 -2.42
CA ASN A 212 28.56 -10.50 -2.23
C ASN A 212 28.60 -10.82 -0.72
N ASP A 213 28.09 -11.98 -0.31
CA ASP A 213 28.05 -12.47 1.10
C ASP A 213 29.45 -12.43 1.76
N SER A 214 30.51 -12.24 0.97
CA SER A 214 31.89 -12.27 1.41
C SER A 214 32.42 -10.98 2.04
N GLU A 215 31.75 -9.82 1.97
CA GLU A 215 32.40 -8.55 2.42
C GLU A 215 31.55 -7.51 3.16
N ILE A 216 30.28 -7.78 3.48
CA ILE A 216 29.49 -6.80 4.26
C ILE A 216 28.87 -7.48 5.47
N ASP A 217 29.59 -7.38 6.59
CA ASP A 217 29.11 -7.77 7.91
C ASP A 217 27.73 -7.11 8.20
N PRO A 218 26.66 -7.90 8.39
CA PRO A 218 25.34 -7.40 8.77
C PRO A 218 25.36 -6.48 10.00
N LEU A 219 26.33 -6.69 10.90
CA LEU A 219 26.54 -5.92 12.11
C LEU A 219 27.13 -4.52 11.81
N ILE A 220 27.91 -4.37 10.74
CA ILE A 220 28.40 -3.09 10.23
C ILE A 220 27.27 -2.31 9.56
N ILE A 221 26.41 -2.98 8.78
CA ILE A 221 25.20 -2.36 8.22
C ILE A 221 24.35 -1.85 9.38
N HIS A 222 23.95 -2.70 10.33
CA HIS A 222 23.12 -2.28 11.46
C HIS A 222 23.75 -1.14 12.29
N LYS A 223 25.07 -1.12 12.49
CA LYS A 223 25.75 0.03 13.11
C LYS A 223 25.69 1.29 12.26
N ALA A 224 25.85 1.20 10.94
CA ALA A 224 25.72 2.34 10.02
C ALA A 224 24.27 2.85 9.97
N ILE A 225 23.29 1.95 9.94
CA ILE A 225 21.85 2.25 10.04
C ILE A 225 21.56 3.04 11.32
N ASN A 226 22.02 2.53 12.47
CA ASN A 226 21.76 3.18 13.75
C ASN A 226 22.50 4.52 13.90
N LYS A 227 23.73 4.62 13.36
CA LYS A 227 24.55 5.84 13.43
C LYS A 227 24.11 6.93 12.44
N TYR A 228 23.59 6.57 11.27
CA TYR A 228 23.29 7.50 10.16
C TYR A 228 21.81 7.61 9.80
N SER A 229 20.91 6.88 10.47
CA SER A 229 19.43 7.04 10.37
C SER A 229 18.94 8.47 10.59
N ARG A 230 19.75 9.34 11.20
CA ARG A 230 19.41 10.76 11.42
C ARG A 230 19.75 11.68 10.24
N ASP A 231 20.65 11.27 9.34
CA ASP A 231 20.90 11.97 8.07
C ASP A 231 21.59 11.03 7.05
N PRO A 232 20.81 10.19 6.34
CA PRO A 232 21.33 9.26 5.34
C PRO A 232 22.14 9.98 4.25
N SER A 233 21.79 11.24 3.96
CA SER A 233 22.44 12.01 2.92
C SER A 233 23.91 12.30 3.22
N LYS A 234 24.30 12.42 4.49
CA LYS A 234 25.70 12.62 4.89
C LYS A 234 26.55 11.36 4.64
N TYR A 235 26.05 10.18 4.97
CA TYR A 235 26.74 8.91 4.69
C TYR A 235 26.93 8.68 3.18
N PHE A 236 25.89 8.97 2.40
CA PHE A 236 25.94 8.80 0.94
C PHE A 236 26.89 9.80 0.27
N LEU A 237 26.94 11.04 0.75
CA LEU A 237 27.87 12.07 0.27
C LEU A 237 29.33 11.79 0.68
N GLU A 238 29.57 11.36 1.93
CA GLU A 238 30.93 11.08 2.43
C GLU A 238 31.60 9.88 1.74
N ARG A 239 30.80 8.95 1.20
CA ARG A 239 31.30 7.72 0.56
C ARG A 239 30.99 7.63 -0.93
N ASN A 240 30.44 8.69 -1.54
CA ASN A 240 29.97 8.68 -2.93
C ASN A 240 29.11 7.45 -3.26
N LEU A 241 28.23 7.08 -2.33
CA LEU A 241 27.36 5.91 -2.46
C LEU A 241 26.12 6.29 -3.28
N LEU A 242 25.87 5.54 -4.36
CA LEU A 242 24.68 5.66 -5.20
C LEU A 242 23.66 4.60 -4.80
N THR A 243 22.51 5.00 -4.30
CA THR A 243 21.55 4.05 -3.75
C THR A 243 20.38 3.80 -4.67
N TYR A 244 20.01 2.54 -4.89
CA TYR A 244 18.70 2.16 -5.39
C TYR A 244 17.86 1.56 -4.26
N ASP A 245 16.58 1.91 -4.21
CA ASP A 245 15.64 1.28 -3.28
C ASP A 245 14.26 1.13 -3.91
N LEU A 246 13.57 0.03 -3.64
CA LEU A 246 12.24 -0.27 -4.15
C LEU A 246 11.21 0.04 -3.06
N THR A 247 10.45 1.13 -3.19
CA THR A 247 9.55 1.62 -2.13
C THR A 247 8.17 2.01 -2.64
N TYR A 248 7.26 2.41 -1.74
CA TYR A 248 5.93 2.87 -2.09
C TYR A 248 6.06 4.21 -2.78
N LEU A 249 5.35 4.37 -3.90
CA LEU A 249 5.23 5.65 -4.61
C LEU A 249 4.88 6.80 -3.63
N SER A 250 3.95 6.56 -2.72
CA SER A 250 3.51 7.51 -1.69
C SER A 250 4.66 8.01 -0.81
N THR A 251 5.56 7.13 -0.36
CA THR A 251 6.77 7.49 0.39
C THR A 251 7.79 8.21 -0.48
N SER A 252 7.93 7.75 -1.72
CA SER A 252 8.99 8.19 -2.64
C SER A 252 8.82 9.64 -3.07
N MET A 253 7.58 10.09 -3.19
CA MET A 253 7.24 11.46 -3.61
C MET A 253 7.63 12.54 -2.57
N LEU A 254 8.09 12.17 -1.38
CA LEU A 254 8.49 13.10 -0.32
C LEU A 254 9.89 13.70 -0.54
N SER A 255 10.77 13.01 -1.27
CA SER A 255 12.19 13.38 -1.34
C SER A 255 12.55 14.13 -2.62
N ASN A 256 12.99 15.37 -2.45
CA ASN A 256 13.63 16.15 -3.51
C ASN A 256 15.08 15.74 -3.78
N LYS A 257 15.65 14.80 -3.00
CA LYS A 257 17.04 14.34 -3.18
C LYS A 257 17.14 13.12 -4.10
N TYR A 258 16.02 12.41 -4.30
CA TYR A 258 15.97 11.19 -5.10
C TYR A 258 15.20 11.39 -6.41
N ARG A 259 15.51 10.56 -7.40
CA ARG A 259 14.79 10.43 -8.67
C ARG A 259 13.91 9.18 -8.58
N LEU A 260 12.67 9.31 -9.03
CA LEU A 260 11.75 8.19 -9.18
C LEU A 260 11.96 7.53 -10.54
N ILE A 261 12.04 6.21 -10.54
CA ILE A 261 12.10 5.36 -11.73
C ILE A 261 10.88 4.44 -11.69
N PHE A 262 10.09 4.47 -12.76
CA PHE A 262 8.92 3.61 -12.88
C PHE A 262 9.31 2.26 -13.49
N LEU A 263 8.75 1.18 -12.93
CA LEU A 263 8.99 -0.17 -13.42
C LEU A 263 8.22 -0.40 -14.72
N LYS A 264 8.91 -0.35 -15.86
CA LYS A 264 8.33 -0.60 -17.18
C LYS A 264 7.82 -2.05 -17.25
N ASN A 265 6.67 -2.23 -17.89
CA ASN A 265 5.97 -3.52 -18.02
C ASN A 265 5.46 -4.11 -16.70
N HIS A 266 5.65 -3.43 -15.56
CA HIS A 266 4.97 -3.78 -14.33
C HIS A 266 3.52 -3.31 -14.41
N ASN A 267 2.59 -4.26 -14.29
CA ASN A 267 1.18 -4.00 -14.50
C ASN A 267 0.32 -4.34 -13.28
N THR A 268 0.91 -4.37 -12.08
CA THR A 268 0.14 -4.68 -10.86
C THR A 268 0.37 -3.71 -9.73
N ALA A 269 -0.69 -3.51 -8.94
CA ALA A 269 -0.62 -2.69 -7.74
C ALA A 269 0.13 -3.44 -6.62
N SER A 270 0.49 -2.72 -5.55
CA SER A 270 1.12 -3.34 -4.38
C SER A 270 0.24 -4.44 -3.76
N LEU A 271 0.82 -5.46 -3.12
CA LEU A 271 0.05 -6.39 -2.29
C LEU A 271 -0.55 -5.71 -1.05
N LYS A 272 0.07 -4.62 -0.57
CA LYS A 272 -0.50 -3.79 0.48
C LYS A 272 -1.55 -2.88 -0.14
N GLN A 273 -2.76 -2.94 0.39
CA GLN A 273 -3.89 -2.14 -0.08
C GLN A 273 -4.48 -1.35 1.08
N SER A 274 -4.84 -0.09 0.84
CA SER A 274 -5.54 0.74 1.83
C SER A 274 -7.04 0.61 1.58
N VAL A 275 -7.73 -0.19 2.38
CA VAL A 275 -9.10 -0.64 2.10
C VAL A 275 -10.09 -0.18 3.17
N ILE A 276 -11.32 0.09 2.75
CA ILE A 276 -12.44 0.40 3.65
C ILE A 276 -13.56 -0.62 3.47
N THR A 277 -14.23 -0.96 4.58
CA THR A 277 -15.31 -1.95 4.61
C THR A 277 -16.36 -1.64 5.68
N ILE A 278 -17.55 -2.24 5.54
CA ILE A 278 -18.68 -2.09 6.47
C ILE A 278 -18.97 -3.44 7.11
N ASN A 279 -19.01 -3.49 8.43
CA ASN A 279 -19.35 -4.72 9.16
C ASN A 279 -20.77 -5.21 8.79
N ASN A 280 -20.95 -6.51 8.57
CA ASN A 280 -22.26 -7.08 8.27
C ASN A 280 -23.27 -6.99 9.42
N LYS A 281 -22.79 -6.80 10.65
CA LYS A 281 -23.61 -6.56 11.86
C LYS A 281 -23.97 -5.09 12.07
N SER A 282 -23.42 -4.16 11.28
CA SER A 282 -23.69 -2.73 11.44
C SER A 282 -25.16 -2.42 11.16
N LYS A 283 -25.83 -1.76 12.11
CA LYS A 283 -27.18 -1.20 11.92
C LYS A 283 -27.18 0.11 11.14
N TYR A 284 -26.01 0.72 10.96
CA TYR A 284 -25.83 2.02 10.33
C TYR A 284 -25.34 1.93 8.89
N LYS A 285 -25.51 0.77 8.24
CA LYS A 285 -25.00 0.49 6.89
C LYS A 285 -25.15 1.66 5.90
N ASN A 286 -26.35 2.20 5.72
CA ASN A 286 -26.58 3.27 4.75
C ASN A 286 -25.79 4.54 5.09
N TYR A 287 -25.67 4.87 6.38
CA TYR A 287 -24.88 6.01 6.81
C TYR A 287 -23.37 5.74 6.67
N SER A 288 -22.94 4.49 6.85
CA SER A 288 -21.57 4.07 6.58
C SER A 288 -21.24 4.14 5.09
N GLU A 289 -22.17 3.74 4.20
CA GLU A 289 -22.03 3.90 2.75
C GLU A 289 -21.90 5.39 2.39
N ASN A 290 -22.71 6.28 2.98
CA ASN A 290 -22.57 7.72 2.76
C ASN A 290 -21.20 8.27 3.19
N PHE A 291 -20.62 7.74 4.28
CA PHE A 291 -19.26 8.11 4.69
C PHE A 291 -18.20 7.59 3.69
N ILE A 292 -18.36 6.36 3.19
CA ILE A 292 -17.46 5.81 2.17
C ILE A 292 -17.55 6.62 0.89
N ASP A 293 -18.74 6.96 0.42
CA ASP A 293 -18.94 7.84 -0.73
C ASP A 293 -18.30 9.21 -0.51
N PHE A 294 -18.40 9.77 0.71
CA PHE A 294 -17.69 11.00 1.06
C PHE A 294 -16.17 10.85 0.97
N VAL A 295 -15.59 9.78 1.52
CA VAL A 295 -14.14 9.49 1.44
C VAL A 295 -13.68 9.37 -0.01
N LEU A 296 -14.51 8.74 -0.84
CA LEU A 296 -14.22 8.50 -2.25
C LEU A 296 -14.55 9.69 -3.14
N SER A 297 -15.27 10.70 -2.66
CA SER A 297 -15.63 11.87 -3.47
C SER A 297 -14.42 12.65 -3.98
N GLU A 298 -14.57 13.26 -5.15
CA GLU A 298 -13.52 14.05 -5.82
C GLU A 298 -12.94 15.12 -4.88
N GLU A 299 -13.83 15.86 -4.21
CA GLU A 299 -13.49 16.93 -3.27
C GLU A 299 -12.66 16.42 -2.08
N THR A 300 -13.08 15.33 -1.44
CA THR A 300 -12.39 14.78 -0.27
C THR A 300 -11.04 14.20 -0.67
N GLN A 301 -10.97 13.44 -1.76
CA GLN A 301 -9.72 12.88 -2.28
C GLN A 301 -8.68 13.99 -2.58
N ASN A 302 -9.12 15.11 -3.16
CA ASN A 302 -8.27 16.27 -3.41
C ASN A 302 -7.79 16.94 -2.13
N LYS A 303 -8.69 17.14 -1.16
CA LYS A 303 -8.33 17.69 0.16
C LYS A 303 -7.30 16.82 0.87
N LEU A 304 -7.51 15.49 0.90
CA LEU A 304 -6.58 14.55 1.52
C LEU A 304 -5.21 14.55 0.82
N PHE A 305 -5.17 14.56 -0.52
CA PHE A 305 -3.92 14.68 -1.26
C PHE A 305 -3.18 15.98 -0.90
N LEU A 306 -3.83 17.13 -1.01
CA LEU A 306 -3.21 18.44 -0.75
C LEU A 306 -2.72 18.56 0.70
N GLU A 307 -3.51 18.12 1.68
CA GLU A 307 -3.09 18.12 3.08
C GLU A 307 -1.94 17.14 3.34
N SER A 308 -1.91 15.98 2.69
CA SER A 308 -0.79 15.04 2.82
C SER A 308 0.52 15.61 2.28
N VAL A 309 0.46 16.38 1.18
CA VAL A 309 1.63 17.08 0.62
C VAL A 309 2.11 18.18 1.55
N LYS A 310 1.18 18.97 2.13
CA LYS A 310 1.52 20.05 3.08
C LYS A 310 2.13 19.50 4.38
N ARG A 311 1.59 18.40 4.90
CA ARG A 311 1.97 17.79 6.18
C ARG A 311 2.89 16.58 6.00
N LYS A 312 3.71 16.61 4.95
CA LYS A 312 4.62 15.52 4.59
C LYS A 312 5.57 15.06 5.71
N SER A 313 5.91 15.93 6.65
CA SER A 313 6.73 15.61 7.83
C SER A 313 5.98 14.82 8.91
N VAL A 314 4.64 14.76 8.84
CA VAL A 314 3.78 14.09 9.82
C VAL A 314 3.43 12.68 9.36
N TYR A 315 3.02 12.53 8.09
CA TYR A 315 2.51 11.24 7.59
C TYR A 315 3.60 10.29 7.08
N ASN A 316 4.81 10.78 6.79
CA ASN A 316 5.88 10.02 6.14
C ASN A 316 5.47 9.28 4.85
N THR A 317 4.32 9.63 4.28
CA THR A 317 3.74 9.14 3.02
C THR A 317 2.82 10.22 2.43
N ILE A 318 2.54 10.15 1.13
CA ILE A 318 1.56 11.00 0.44
C ILE A 318 0.29 10.20 0.14
N PHE A 319 -0.87 10.81 0.37
CA PHE A 319 -2.16 10.24 -0.02
C PHE A 319 -2.30 10.33 -1.53
N ILE A 320 -2.37 9.21 -2.26
CA ILE A 320 -2.57 9.23 -3.71
C ILE A 320 -4.05 8.97 -4.02
N PRO A 321 -4.75 9.91 -4.68
CA PRO A 321 -6.15 9.77 -5.01
C PRO A 321 -6.45 8.54 -5.86
N VAL A 322 -7.63 7.94 -5.68
CA VAL A 322 -8.10 6.81 -6.51
C VAL A 322 -8.93 7.27 -7.72
N ILE A 323 -9.43 8.51 -7.71
CA ILE A 323 -10.17 9.11 -8.82
C ILE A 323 -9.19 9.62 -9.88
N THR A 324 -9.35 9.14 -11.10
CA THR A 324 -8.53 9.49 -12.27
C THR A 324 -8.66 10.95 -12.71
N LYS A 325 -9.82 11.60 -12.48
CA LYS A 325 -10.03 13.03 -12.80
C LYS A 325 -9.20 13.98 -11.93
N ASN A 326 -8.85 13.58 -10.71
CA ASN A 326 -8.01 14.38 -9.78
C ASN A 326 -6.57 14.58 -10.26
N ASN A 327 -6.25 14.00 -11.41
CA ASN A 327 -4.91 13.90 -11.88
C ASN A 327 -4.30 15.22 -12.39
N GLN A 328 -5.13 16.23 -12.73
CA GLN A 328 -4.61 17.59 -12.99
C GLN A 328 -3.89 18.15 -11.74
N ILE A 329 -4.37 17.82 -10.54
CA ILE A 329 -3.77 18.28 -9.29
C ILE A 329 -2.44 17.54 -9.03
N MET A 330 -2.35 16.25 -9.35
CA MET A 330 -1.09 15.49 -9.27
C MET A 330 -0.04 15.97 -10.28
N SER A 331 -0.44 16.18 -11.54
CA SER A 331 0.42 16.74 -12.60
C SER A 331 0.97 18.12 -12.24
N ASN A 332 0.18 18.95 -11.55
CA ASN A 332 0.63 20.29 -11.12
C ASN A 332 1.50 20.26 -9.86
N SER A 333 1.33 19.25 -9.00
CA SER A 333 2.02 19.17 -7.70
C SER A 333 3.39 18.50 -7.78
N PHE A 334 3.65 17.71 -8.84
CA PHE A 334 4.91 16.98 -9.02
C PHE A 334 5.46 17.13 -10.43
N LYS A 335 6.78 17.30 -10.54
CA LYS A 335 7.49 17.44 -11.82
C LYS A 335 7.19 16.30 -12.81
N ASN A 336 6.89 15.10 -12.30
CA ASN A 336 6.63 13.89 -13.08
C ASN A 336 5.18 13.39 -12.92
N GLY A 337 4.23 14.27 -12.57
CA GLY A 337 2.88 13.84 -12.19
C GLY A 337 2.11 13.14 -13.32
N THR A 338 2.36 13.53 -14.58
CA THR A 338 1.76 12.86 -15.75
C THR A 338 2.29 11.43 -15.92
N GLU A 339 3.58 11.20 -15.71
CA GLU A 339 4.18 9.87 -15.78
C GLU A 339 3.74 8.98 -14.61
N ILE A 340 3.60 9.56 -13.41
CA ILE A 340 3.04 8.86 -12.25
C ILE A 340 1.63 8.36 -12.57
N PHE A 341 0.79 9.20 -13.17
CA PHE A 341 -0.55 8.80 -13.55
C PHE A 341 -0.56 7.66 -14.55
N ASN A 342 0.17 7.83 -15.66
CA ASN A 342 0.25 6.82 -16.71
C ASN A 342 0.77 5.50 -16.14
N TYR A 343 1.67 5.55 -15.15
CA TYR A 343 2.15 4.38 -14.44
C TYR A 343 1.03 3.70 -13.64
N ILE A 344 0.33 4.44 -12.76
CA ILE A 344 -0.76 3.89 -11.93
C ILE A 344 -1.94 3.39 -12.78
N GLN A 345 -2.27 4.09 -13.86
CA GLN A 345 -3.40 3.75 -14.74
C GLN A 345 -3.27 2.36 -15.37
N ASN A 346 -2.04 1.90 -15.59
CA ASN A 346 -1.75 0.61 -16.20
C ASN A 346 -1.67 -0.54 -15.18
N LEU A 347 -1.84 -0.26 -13.89
CA LEU A 347 -1.81 -1.28 -12.84
C LEU A 347 -3.14 -2.02 -12.77
N LYS A 348 -3.05 -3.32 -12.46
CA LYS A 348 -4.12 -4.26 -12.19
C LYS A 348 -4.04 -4.75 -10.75
N TYR A 349 -5.14 -5.27 -10.24
CA TYR A 349 -5.11 -5.93 -8.94
C TYR A 349 -4.36 -7.27 -9.03
N CYS A 350 -3.61 -7.63 -7.99
CA CYS A 350 -2.95 -8.94 -7.90
C CYS A 350 -3.97 -10.04 -7.58
N ASN A 351 -4.37 -10.81 -8.59
CA ASN A 351 -5.34 -11.88 -8.45
C ASN A 351 -4.66 -13.25 -8.28
N PHE A 352 -4.94 -13.93 -7.16
CA PHE A 352 -4.48 -15.30 -6.90
C PHE A 352 -5.38 -16.39 -7.54
N GLY A 353 -6.41 -16.00 -8.29
CA GLY A 353 -7.43 -16.87 -8.85
C GLY A 353 -8.43 -17.35 -7.81
N ASN A 354 -7.95 -18.04 -6.76
CA ASN A 354 -8.78 -18.56 -5.68
C ASN A 354 -8.08 -18.54 -4.30
N ASN A 355 -8.85 -18.77 -3.24
CA ASN A 355 -8.35 -18.73 -1.87
C ASN A 355 -7.34 -19.86 -1.56
N LYS A 356 -7.49 -21.05 -2.18
CA LYS A 356 -6.56 -22.18 -1.98
C LYS A 356 -5.16 -21.82 -2.50
N ASN A 357 -5.10 -21.23 -3.68
CA ASN A 357 -3.88 -20.75 -4.32
C ASN A 357 -3.21 -19.64 -3.52
N ARG A 358 -3.99 -18.64 -3.07
CA ARG A 358 -3.54 -17.58 -2.15
C ARG A 358 -2.90 -18.17 -0.89
N LYS A 359 -3.61 -19.07 -0.19
CA LYS A 359 -3.09 -19.73 1.02
C LYS A 359 -1.83 -20.54 0.77
N LYS A 360 -1.78 -21.30 -0.35
CA LYS A 360 -0.58 -22.06 -0.73
C LYS A 360 0.62 -21.12 -0.92
N PHE A 361 0.42 -20.04 -1.68
CA PHE A 361 1.44 -19.02 -1.91
C PHE A 361 1.99 -18.48 -0.58
N PHE A 362 1.13 -17.96 0.27
CA PHE A 362 1.55 -17.31 1.50
C PHE A 362 2.13 -18.26 2.54
N LYS A 363 1.67 -19.53 2.59
CA LYS A 363 2.29 -20.55 3.43
C LYS A 363 3.76 -20.77 3.05
N ILE A 364 4.03 -20.96 1.76
CA ILE A 364 5.39 -21.20 1.24
C ILE A 364 6.25 -19.97 1.45
N PHE A 365 5.69 -18.80 1.16
CA PHE A 365 6.30 -17.51 1.36
C PHE A 365 6.73 -17.26 2.82
N ASN A 366 5.81 -17.40 3.78
CA ASN A 366 6.11 -17.21 5.21
C ASN A 366 7.11 -18.25 5.72
N THR A 367 7.06 -19.48 5.20
CA THR A 367 8.06 -20.52 5.53
C THR A 367 9.45 -20.11 5.07
N ALA A 368 9.56 -19.61 3.84
CA ALA A 368 10.83 -19.16 3.29
C ALA A 368 11.39 -17.96 4.07
N SER A 369 10.52 -17.02 4.48
CA SER A 369 10.90 -15.86 5.30
C SER A 369 11.43 -16.30 6.67
N ASP A 370 10.70 -17.18 7.36
CA ASP A 370 11.13 -17.73 8.65
C ASP A 370 12.46 -18.51 8.54
N MET A 371 12.70 -19.18 7.42
CA MET A 371 13.98 -19.84 7.16
C MET A 371 15.12 -18.85 6.92
N ILE A 372 14.86 -17.69 6.29
CA ILE A 372 15.88 -16.62 6.19
C ILE A 372 16.20 -16.07 7.57
N ASP A 373 15.19 -15.76 8.37
CA ASP A 373 15.37 -15.17 9.71
C ASP A 373 16.12 -16.10 10.66
N LYS A 374 15.95 -17.41 10.48
CA LYS A 374 16.68 -18.45 11.23
C LYS A 374 17.99 -18.88 10.59
N GLU A 375 18.45 -18.18 9.56
CA GLU A 375 19.69 -18.45 8.80
C GLU A 375 19.74 -19.87 8.17
N ARG A 376 18.58 -20.49 7.93
CA ARG A 376 18.41 -21.81 7.31
C ARG A 376 18.26 -21.75 5.79
N LEU A 377 17.94 -20.57 5.26
CA LEU A 377 17.85 -20.28 3.84
C LEU A 377 18.64 -19.01 3.57
N LYS A 378 19.58 -19.05 2.61
CA LYS A 378 20.26 -17.82 2.20
C LYS A 378 19.27 -16.96 1.41
N LYS A 379 19.33 -15.64 1.57
CA LYS A 379 18.45 -14.70 0.86
C LYS A 379 18.47 -14.91 -0.66
N LYS A 380 19.63 -15.22 -1.23
CA LYS A 380 19.79 -15.54 -2.66
C LYS A 380 19.04 -16.77 -3.14
N ASP A 381 18.78 -17.71 -2.24
CA ASP A 381 18.07 -18.97 -2.53
C ASP A 381 16.56 -18.83 -2.29
N PHE A 382 16.09 -17.66 -1.85
CA PHE A 382 14.68 -17.39 -1.54
C PHE A 382 13.77 -17.69 -2.73
N ILE A 383 14.08 -17.13 -3.91
CA ILE A 383 13.26 -17.30 -5.10
C ILE A 383 13.17 -18.76 -5.49
N ASN A 384 14.34 -19.41 -5.64
CA ASN A 384 14.44 -20.82 -5.99
C ASN A 384 13.64 -21.71 -5.01
N PHE A 385 13.65 -21.37 -3.72
CA PHE A 385 12.83 -22.05 -2.73
C PHE A 385 11.33 -21.85 -2.99
N ILE A 386 10.88 -20.61 -3.19
CA ILE A 386 9.47 -20.30 -3.49
C ILE A 386 9.01 -21.06 -4.74
N GLU A 387 9.76 -20.98 -5.83
CA GLU A 387 9.41 -21.63 -7.10
C GLU A 387 9.32 -23.15 -7.00
N LYS A 388 10.31 -23.77 -6.35
CA LYS A 388 10.36 -25.22 -6.18
C LYS A 388 9.17 -25.75 -5.37
N ASN A 389 8.70 -24.99 -4.39
CA ASN A 389 7.63 -25.44 -3.50
C ASN A 389 6.23 -25.03 -3.99
N LEU A 390 6.12 -24.08 -4.91
CA LEU A 390 4.85 -23.69 -5.54
C LEU A 390 4.43 -24.62 -6.66
N ASN A 391 5.39 -25.22 -7.38
CA ASN A 391 5.16 -26.31 -8.33
C ASN A 391 5.04 -27.66 -7.62
#